data_AF-A0A136PLL9-F1
#
_entry.id   AF-A0A136PLL9-F1
#
_cell.length_a   1.000
_cell.length_b   1.000
_cell.length_c   1.000
_cell.angle_alpha   90.00
_cell.angle_beta   90.00
_cell.angle_gamma   90.00
#
_symmetry.space_group_name_H-M   'P 1'
#
loop_
_entity.id
_entity.type
_entity.pdbx_description
1 polymer ?
#
loop_
_entity_poly.entity_id
_entity_poly.type
_entity_poly.pdbx_seq_one_letter_code
_entity_poly.pdbx_strand_id
1 'polypeptide(L)'
;MIDDVGQPDDQFDELLDPTHEHAVPDMYPRLTNISAGFMYRAVVRAQDPAPPEYVTVPLSTSWAADPKPSVAVSKWNSLWESAQFRRRHFGEEDLPAPMNKVADRGDLNVVFVPRTRSRYYEYAPLFHLLPRAVLDRHGLPLLRTGAWPFSIQLGDVDTCLPADFEARLSRAWSGVVWRHLMPQYKSPISGFTTDDPIRLLAQNLDFWIPPVTEVIQEILRDFPEVDNGVTPDPVSLVDGFVLEGTVTANPRKGGDVWRGEEEAVEVVHQTIEAADADGRLRGILDTVRSHRCEDDFSSRWTGAREDFERKLYSKRSKVKVRFVELTDTTPVHGPETEVVGRMLCGDFLALLDERDRTVVVLLHSGMTKLTEVADIMGYRNHSAVSKRLDKIRRQAADFFNR
;
A
#
# COMPACT_ATOMS: atom_id res chain seq x y z
N MET A 1 48.48 -20.40 28.61
CA MET A 1 47.32 -19.56 28.92
C MET A 1 46.97 -18.84 27.63
N ILE A 2 46.12 -19.48 26.85
CA ILE A 2 45.46 -18.90 25.68
C ILE A 2 44.12 -18.49 26.27
N ASP A 3 44.00 -17.22 26.63
CA ASP A 3 42.74 -16.67 27.10
C ASP A 3 42.04 -16.00 25.91
N ASP A 4 40.87 -16.58 25.63
CA ASP A 4 39.66 -15.96 25.10
C ASP A 4 39.75 -15.26 23.73
N VAL A 5 39.75 -16.09 22.69
CA VAL A 5 39.18 -15.72 21.40
C VAL A 5 37.66 -15.64 21.61
N GLY A 6 37.16 -14.44 21.92
CA GLY A 6 35.73 -14.16 21.99
C GLY A 6 35.02 -14.71 20.76
N GLN A 7 33.91 -15.42 20.99
CA GLN A 7 33.09 -16.03 19.94
C GLN A 7 32.82 -15.05 18.81
N PRO A 8 33.18 -15.36 17.56
CA PRO A 8 32.89 -14.51 16.42
C PRO A 8 31.55 -14.95 15.84
N ASP A 9 30.38 -14.58 16.38
CA ASP A 9 29.10 -14.94 15.71
C ASP A 9 27.81 -14.16 16.14
N ASP A 10 27.88 -13.00 16.81
CA ASP A 10 26.65 -12.24 17.18
C ASP A 10 26.30 -11.08 16.22
N GLN A 11 27.23 -10.65 15.36
CA GLN A 11 27.03 -9.45 14.52
C GLN A 11 26.17 -9.68 13.28
N PHE A 12 25.93 -10.94 12.90
CA PHE A 12 25.27 -11.30 11.65
C PHE A 12 23.96 -12.08 11.83
N ASP A 13 23.51 -12.30 13.07
CA ASP A 13 22.20 -12.91 13.30
C ASP A 13 21.09 -11.90 12.97
N GLU A 14 20.20 -12.31 12.07
CA GLU A 14 19.03 -11.53 11.66
C GLU A 14 18.02 -11.42 12.81
N LEU A 15 17.98 -12.43 13.68
CA LEU A 15 17.18 -12.44 14.89
C LEU A 15 17.87 -11.65 16.00
N LEU A 16 17.09 -10.82 16.68
CA LEU A 16 17.53 -10.08 17.84
C LEU A 16 17.02 -10.78 19.10
N ASP A 17 17.96 -11.21 19.96
CA ASP A 17 17.59 -11.76 21.27
C ASP A 17 16.79 -10.71 22.07
N PRO A 18 15.62 -11.05 22.65
CA PRO A 18 14.80 -10.11 23.39
C PRO A 18 15.48 -9.53 24.65
N THR A 19 16.59 -10.10 25.11
CA THR A 19 17.41 -9.63 26.24
C THR A 19 18.60 -8.77 25.78
N HIS A 20 18.84 -8.67 24.48
CA HIS A 20 19.92 -7.86 23.92
C HIS A 20 19.69 -6.37 24.19
N GLU A 21 20.76 -5.62 24.44
CA GLU A 21 20.72 -4.16 24.65
C GLU A 21 20.07 -3.36 23.50
N HIS A 22 19.99 -3.92 22.29
CA HIS A 22 19.36 -3.27 21.14
C HIS A 22 17.85 -3.59 21.05
N ALA A 23 17.32 -4.46 21.90
CA ALA A 23 15.89 -4.81 21.96
C ALA A 23 15.09 -3.86 22.87
N VAL A 24 15.75 -2.86 23.48
CA VAL A 24 15.13 -1.87 24.36
C VAL A 24 14.39 -0.80 23.54
N PRO A 25 13.34 -0.15 24.09
CA PRO A 25 12.53 0.84 23.37
C PRO A 25 13.30 2.03 22.78
N ASP A 26 14.43 2.40 23.37
CA ASP A 26 15.24 3.53 22.87
C ASP A 26 16.10 3.16 21.65
N MET A 27 16.25 1.85 21.38
CA MET A 27 17.07 1.32 20.28
C MET A 27 16.24 0.60 19.21
N TYR A 28 15.05 0.12 19.58
CA TYR A 28 14.14 -0.63 18.72
C TYR A 28 12.75 0.05 18.63
N PRO A 29 12.13 0.13 17.45
CA PRO A 29 12.57 -0.43 16.17
C PRO A 29 13.57 0.49 15.45
N ARG A 30 14.21 -0.02 14.38
CA ARG A 30 15.33 0.68 13.74
C ARG A 30 15.42 0.43 12.24
N LEU A 31 15.60 1.51 11.48
CA LEU A 31 15.93 1.46 10.06
C LEU A 31 17.18 2.31 9.81
N THR A 32 18.08 1.79 8.99
CA THR A 32 19.34 2.46 8.64
C THR A 32 19.45 2.74 7.14
N ASN A 33 20.36 3.64 6.79
CA ASN A 33 20.83 3.84 5.43
C ASN A 33 22.35 3.71 5.38
N ILE A 34 22.84 3.08 4.31
CA ILE A 34 24.27 3.00 4.02
C ILE A 34 24.58 4.04 2.93
N SER A 35 25.44 5.00 3.28
CA SER A 35 25.90 6.09 2.39
C SER A 35 26.45 5.58 1.06
N ALA A 36 26.30 6.31 -0.05
CA ALA A 36 27.12 6.03 -1.25
C ALA A 36 28.60 6.45 -1.06
N GLY A 37 28.91 7.28 -0.06
CA GLY A 37 30.23 7.87 0.17
C GLY A 37 31.34 6.88 0.52
N PHE A 38 31.02 5.64 0.93
CA PHE A 38 32.04 4.60 1.11
C PHE A 38 32.52 3.99 -0.22
N MET A 39 31.74 4.12 -1.31
CA MET A 39 32.07 3.57 -2.63
C MET A 39 32.38 4.65 -3.66
N TYR A 40 31.72 5.80 -3.54
CA TYR A 40 31.71 6.83 -4.57
C TYR A 40 32.25 8.14 -4.03
N ARG A 41 33.13 8.78 -4.79
CA ARG A 41 33.59 10.14 -4.49
C ARG A 41 32.47 11.18 -4.67
N ALA A 42 31.66 11.01 -5.71
CA ALA A 42 30.57 11.90 -6.10
C ALA A 42 29.36 11.08 -6.55
N VAL A 43 28.17 11.67 -6.47
CA VAL A 43 26.92 11.14 -7.05
C VAL A 43 26.36 12.13 -8.06
N VAL A 44 25.68 11.61 -9.09
CA VAL A 44 24.75 12.40 -9.90
C VAL A 44 23.49 12.52 -9.06
N ARG A 45 23.21 13.68 -8.50
CA ARG A 45 22.00 13.90 -7.68
C ARG A 45 20.88 14.44 -8.55
N ALA A 46 19.72 13.80 -8.49
CA ALA A 46 18.51 14.32 -9.13
C ALA A 46 18.02 15.57 -8.38
N GLN A 47 17.70 16.63 -9.13
CA GLN A 47 17.11 17.85 -8.56
C GLN A 47 15.62 17.65 -8.21
N ASP A 48 14.91 16.93 -9.07
CA ASP A 48 13.52 16.52 -8.89
C ASP A 48 13.42 14.99 -9.03
N PRO A 49 13.59 14.24 -7.93
CA PRO A 49 13.55 12.78 -7.98
C PRO A 49 12.10 12.29 -8.14
N ALA A 50 11.83 11.49 -9.18
CA ALA A 50 10.54 10.82 -9.33
C ALA A 50 10.28 9.86 -8.15
N PRO A 51 9.03 9.49 -7.82
CA PRO A 51 8.77 8.46 -6.81
C PRO A 51 9.41 7.11 -7.19
N PRO A 52 10.00 6.36 -6.24
CA PRO A 52 10.65 5.09 -6.56
C PRO A 52 9.63 3.95 -6.80
N GLU A 53 9.88 3.14 -7.82
CA GLU A 53 9.19 1.89 -8.09
C GLU A 53 10.01 0.69 -7.57
N TYR A 54 9.38 -0.19 -6.81
CA TYR A 54 10.04 -1.38 -6.29
C TYR A 54 9.95 -2.51 -7.31
N VAL A 55 11.11 -3.03 -7.72
CA VAL A 55 11.20 -4.16 -8.65
C VAL A 55 11.86 -5.32 -7.96
N THR A 56 11.15 -6.45 -7.92
CA THR A 56 11.66 -7.66 -7.29
C THR A 56 12.61 -8.40 -8.23
N VAL A 57 13.73 -8.88 -7.70
CA VAL A 57 14.70 -9.70 -8.44
C VAL A 57 14.97 -10.99 -7.69
N PRO A 58 15.09 -12.14 -8.40
CA PRO A 58 15.48 -13.38 -7.76
C PRO A 58 16.95 -13.29 -7.35
N LEU A 59 17.21 -13.38 -6.05
CA LEU A 59 18.57 -13.48 -5.51
C LEU A 59 18.79 -14.88 -4.92
N SER A 60 20.05 -15.31 -4.87
CA SER A 60 20.42 -16.52 -4.14
C SER A 60 20.16 -16.32 -2.66
N THR A 61 19.59 -17.34 -2.00
CA THR A 61 19.41 -17.37 -0.54
C THR A 61 20.75 -17.41 0.21
N SER A 62 21.83 -17.80 -0.46
CA SER A 62 23.19 -17.74 0.07
C SER A 62 24.04 -16.75 -0.72
N TRP A 63 24.48 -15.68 -0.05
CA TRP A 63 25.40 -14.69 -0.61
C TRP A 63 26.71 -15.34 -1.10
N ALA A 64 27.18 -16.38 -0.42
CA ALA A 64 28.42 -17.08 -0.73
C ALA A 64 28.32 -17.93 -2.01
N ALA A 65 27.11 -18.33 -2.41
CA ALA A 65 26.90 -19.16 -3.59
C ALA A 65 26.96 -18.36 -4.90
N ASP A 66 26.38 -17.15 -4.92
CA ASP A 66 26.51 -16.21 -6.05
C ASP A 66 26.35 -14.76 -5.56
N PRO A 67 27.46 -14.06 -5.26
CA PRO A 67 27.39 -12.70 -4.74
C PRO A 67 27.08 -11.67 -5.83
N LYS A 68 27.23 -12.00 -7.11
CA LYS A 68 27.19 -10.97 -8.18
C LYS A 68 25.85 -10.25 -8.25
N PRO A 69 24.69 -10.92 -8.24
CA PRO A 69 23.40 -10.23 -8.28
C PRO A 69 23.17 -9.34 -7.05
N SER A 70 23.51 -9.81 -5.85
CA SER A 70 23.36 -9.05 -4.61
C SER A 70 24.26 -7.81 -4.59
N VAL A 71 25.51 -7.94 -5.06
CA VAL A 71 26.44 -6.80 -5.18
C VAL A 71 25.93 -5.77 -6.19
N ALA A 72 25.39 -6.22 -7.33
CA ALA A 72 24.81 -5.32 -8.33
C ALA A 72 23.61 -4.55 -7.77
N VAL A 73 22.70 -5.24 -7.06
CA VAL A 73 21.58 -4.61 -6.37
C VAL A 73 22.08 -3.59 -5.34
N SER A 74 23.07 -3.95 -4.51
CA SER A 74 23.63 -3.02 -3.52
C SER A 74 24.22 -1.78 -4.18
N LYS A 75 25.03 -1.93 -5.24
CA LYS A 75 25.61 -0.79 -5.97
C LYS A 75 24.53 0.11 -6.55
N TRP A 76 23.51 -0.47 -7.18
CA TRP A 76 22.38 0.27 -7.74
C TRP A 76 21.64 1.05 -6.64
N ASN A 77 21.23 0.36 -5.58
CA ASN A 77 20.43 0.94 -4.52
C ASN A 77 21.20 1.98 -3.67
N SER A 78 22.52 1.83 -3.49
CA SER A 78 23.32 2.84 -2.81
C SER A 78 23.31 4.19 -3.52
N LEU A 79 23.13 4.22 -4.85
CA LEU A 79 22.99 5.44 -5.65
C LEU A 79 21.56 6.01 -5.59
N TRP A 80 20.88 5.92 -4.44
CA TRP A 80 19.48 6.35 -4.32
C TRP A 80 19.29 7.84 -4.59
N GLU A 81 20.28 8.67 -4.30
CA GLU A 81 20.29 10.11 -4.60
C GLU A 81 20.22 10.42 -6.10
N SER A 82 20.60 9.45 -6.96
CA SER A 82 20.51 9.58 -8.41
C SER A 82 19.11 9.31 -8.96
N ALA A 83 18.21 8.73 -8.16
CA ALA A 83 16.82 8.48 -8.52
C ALA A 83 16.67 7.86 -9.93
N GLN A 84 15.97 8.53 -10.84
CA GLN A 84 15.77 8.05 -12.21
C GLN A 84 17.06 7.94 -13.04
N PHE A 85 18.15 8.60 -12.64
CA PHE A 85 19.41 8.63 -13.40
C PHE A 85 20.40 7.54 -12.98
N ARG A 86 20.03 6.59 -12.12
CA ARG A 86 20.92 5.50 -11.67
C ARG A 86 21.56 4.72 -12.83
N ARG A 87 20.81 4.48 -13.92
CA ARG A 87 21.31 3.80 -15.13
C ARG A 87 22.60 4.41 -15.68
N ARG A 88 22.81 5.72 -15.50
CA ARG A 88 23.96 6.47 -16.03
C ARG A 88 25.27 6.11 -15.35
N HIS A 89 25.24 5.42 -14.20
CA HIS A 89 26.42 4.96 -13.48
C HIS A 89 26.95 3.58 -13.90
N PHE A 90 26.21 2.85 -14.75
CA PHE A 90 26.50 1.44 -15.07
C PHE A 90 26.74 1.26 -16.58
N GLY A 91 27.76 0.49 -16.93
CA GLY A 91 27.93 -0.08 -18.27
C GLY A 91 27.04 -1.33 -18.48
N GLU A 92 26.96 -1.81 -19.72
CA GLU A 92 26.15 -3.00 -20.06
C GLU A 92 26.60 -4.27 -19.32
N GLU A 93 27.91 -4.38 -19.03
CA GLU A 93 28.50 -5.55 -18.35
C GLU A 93 28.39 -5.48 -16.82
N ASP A 94 28.01 -4.33 -16.25
CA ASP A 94 28.01 -4.12 -14.80
C ASP A 94 26.77 -4.71 -14.09
N LEU A 95 25.69 -4.95 -14.83
CA LEU A 95 24.41 -5.40 -14.28
C LEU A 95 24.04 -6.81 -14.77
N PRO A 96 23.47 -7.66 -13.89
CA PRO A 96 22.84 -8.91 -14.29
C PRO A 96 21.70 -8.69 -15.30
N ALA A 97 21.49 -9.66 -16.19
CA ALA A 97 20.50 -9.57 -17.26
C ALA A 97 19.08 -9.15 -16.82
N PRO A 98 18.52 -9.62 -15.68
CA PRO A 98 17.21 -9.14 -15.21
C PRO A 98 17.19 -7.65 -14.88
N MET A 99 18.27 -7.12 -14.29
CA MET A 99 18.39 -5.69 -13.97
C MET A 99 18.59 -4.86 -15.24
N ASN A 100 19.45 -5.31 -16.16
CA ASN A 100 19.67 -4.64 -17.45
C ASN A 100 18.36 -4.43 -18.22
N LYS A 101 17.48 -5.43 -18.29
CA LYS A 101 16.17 -5.29 -18.95
C LYS A 101 15.29 -4.16 -18.40
N VAL A 102 15.43 -3.85 -17.12
CA VAL A 102 14.72 -2.75 -16.47
C VAL A 102 15.46 -1.45 -16.70
N ALA A 103 16.79 -1.48 -16.54
CA ALA A 103 17.67 -0.34 -16.68
C ALA A 103 17.67 0.23 -18.12
N ASP A 104 17.50 -0.62 -19.14
CA ASP A 104 17.44 -0.23 -20.56
C ASP A 104 16.08 0.37 -20.97
N ARG A 105 15.10 0.44 -20.06
CA ARG A 105 13.83 1.16 -20.32
C ARG A 105 13.96 2.67 -20.18
N GLY A 106 15.14 3.16 -19.79
CA GLY A 106 15.47 4.59 -19.69
C GLY A 106 15.63 5.06 -18.25
N ASP A 107 15.45 6.37 -18.06
CA ASP A 107 15.60 7.00 -16.75
C ASP A 107 14.35 6.73 -15.89
N LEU A 108 14.35 5.60 -15.17
CA LEU A 108 13.30 5.17 -14.24
C LEU A 108 13.84 5.14 -12.81
N ASN A 109 13.11 5.71 -11.84
CA ASN A 109 13.51 5.61 -10.43
C ASN A 109 13.13 4.23 -9.88
N VAL A 110 14.01 3.24 -10.07
CA VAL A 110 13.78 1.86 -9.60
C VAL A 110 14.61 1.56 -8.36
N VAL A 111 13.99 0.90 -7.38
CA VAL A 111 14.65 0.27 -6.24
C VAL A 111 14.52 -1.25 -6.39
N PHE A 112 15.64 -1.95 -6.47
CA PHE A 112 15.62 -3.41 -6.58
C PHE A 112 15.55 -4.06 -5.20
N VAL A 113 14.67 -5.03 -5.02
CA VAL A 113 14.58 -5.80 -3.77
C VAL A 113 14.57 -7.30 -4.05
N PRO A 114 15.09 -8.14 -3.14
CA PRO A 114 15.03 -9.59 -3.32
C PRO A 114 13.58 -10.08 -3.32
N ARG A 115 13.25 -10.97 -4.25
CA ARG A 115 11.97 -11.70 -4.21
C ARG A 115 12.08 -12.84 -3.20
N THR A 116 11.42 -12.69 -2.06
CA THR A 116 11.32 -13.72 -1.01
C THR A 116 9.92 -14.33 -0.95
N ARG A 117 9.78 -15.48 -0.28
CA ARG A 117 8.48 -16.12 -0.01
C ARG A 117 7.61 -15.21 0.87
N SER A 118 8.21 -14.58 1.87
CA SER A 118 7.52 -13.65 2.79
C SER A 118 7.27 -12.26 2.20
N ARG A 119 7.92 -11.91 1.08
CA ARG A 119 7.98 -10.53 0.56
C ARG A 119 8.56 -9.53 1.57
N TYR A 120 9.33 -10.00 2.54
CA TYR A 120 9.85 -9.17 3.64
C TYR A 120 10.54 -7.89 3.17
N TYR A 121 11.43 -7.95 2.17
CA TYR A 121 12.17 -6.78 1.72
C TYR A 121 11.31 -5.74 1.00
N GLU A 122 10.14 -6.14 0.49
CA GLU A 122 9.14 -5.21 -0.05
C GLU A 122 8.49 -4.42 1.10
N TYR A 123 8.36 -5.03 2.28
CA TYR A 123 7.66 -4.47 3.45
C TYR A 123 8.56 -4.09 4.63
N ALA A 124 9.88 -4.19 4.47
CA ALA A 124 10.84 -3.92 5.54
C ALA A 124 10.68 -2.53 6.15
N PRO A 125 10.43 -1.44 5.39
CA PRO A 125 10.14 -0.12 5.97
C PRO A 125 8.99 -0.13 7.00
N LEU A 126 7.90 -0.82 6.69
CA LEU A 126 6.72 -0.89 7.59
C LEU A 126 6.98 -1.81 8.78
N PHE A 127 7.67 -2.93 8.55
CA PHE A 127 8.05 -3.86 9.61
C PHE A 127 8.93 -3.18 10.67
N HIS A 128 9.94 -2.42 10.23
CA HIS A 128 10.88 -1.72 11.12
C HIS A 128 10.33 -0.43 11.73
N LEU A 129 9.03 -0.18 11.59
CA LEU A 129 8.30 0.82 12.39
C LEU A 129 7.52 0.18 13.55
N LEU A 130 7.41 -1.14 13.60
CA LEU A 130 6.61 -1.83 14.60
C LEU A 130 7.37 -1.94 15.93
N PRO A 131 6.80 -1.43 17.05
CA PRO A 131 7.36 -1.67 18.37
C PRO A 131 7.39 -3.16 18.71
N ARG A 132 8.32 -3.57 19.57
CA ARG A 132 8.46 -4.96 20.01
C ARG A 132 7.14 -5.53 20.56
N ALA A 133 6.43 -4.75 21.38
CA ALA A 133 5.15 -5.18 21.95
C ALA A 133 4.09 -5.51 20.88
N VAL A 134 4.16 -4.85 19.70
CA VAL A 134 3.28 -5.13 18.56
C VAL A 134 3.73 -6.41 17.86
N LEU A 135 5.03 -6.61 17.65
CA LEU A 135 5.57 -7.83 17.06
C LEU A 135 5.20 -9.06 17.90
N ASP A 136 5.45 -9.01 19.21
CA ASP A 136 5.13 -10.07 20.17
C ASP A 136 3.64 -10.42 20.13
N ARG A 137 2.76 -9.40 20.15
CA ARG A 137 1.30 -9.59 20.08
C ARG A 137 0.86 -10.31 18.80
N HIS A 138 1.54 -10.06 17.68
CA HIS A 138 1.18 -10.61 16.38
C HIS A 138 2.00 -11.87 16.02
N GLY A 139 2.88 -12.33 16.92
CA GLY A 139 3.75 -13.47 16.70
C GLY A 139 4.71 -13.26 15.52
N LEU A 140 5.22 -12.04 15.39
CA LEU A 140 6.29 -11.68 14.45
C LEU A 140 7.64 -11.73 15.20
N PRO A 141 8.73 -12.20 14.57
CA PRO A 141 10.03 -12.25 15.21
C PRO A 141 10.61 -10.84 15.42
N LEU A 142 11.55 -10.71 16.34
CA LEU A 142 12.32 -9.49 16.52
C LEU A 142 13.52 -9.51 15.56
N LEU A 143 13.49 -8.71 14.50
CA LEU A 143 14.62 -8.59 13.57
C LEU A 143 15.46 -7.38 13.90
N ARG A 144 16.79 -7.52 13.91
CA ARG A 144 17.73 -6.55 14.49
C ARG A 144 17.63 -5.13 13.92
N THR A 145 17.67 -4.98 12.60
CA THR A 145 17.59 -3.68 11.92
C THR A 145 17.20 -3.89 10.45
N GLY A 146 16.48 -2.92 9.89
CA GLY A 146 16.30 -2.82 8.45
C GLY A 146 17.33 -1.89 7.82
N ALA A 147 17.43 -1.95 6.49
CA ALA A 147 18.15 -0.97 5.69
C ALA A 147 17.26 -0.49 4.54
N TRP A 148 17.21 0.82 4.31
CA TRP A 148 16.60 1.38 3.12
C TRP A 148 17.57 2.29 2.33
N PRO A 149 17.65 2.13 1.00
CA PRO A 149 17.08 1.00 0.27
C PRO A 149 17.78 -0.31 0.64
N PHE A 150 17.25 -1.45 0.20
CA PHE A 150 17.90 -2.74 0.43
C PHE A 150 19.35 -2.71 -0.08
N SER A 151 20.31 -3.12 0.76
CA SER A 151 21.73 -3.18 0.36
C SER A 151 22.14 -4.60 0.07
N ILE A 152 22.25 -5.43 1.10
CA ILE A 152 22.76 -6.79 0.99
C ILE A 152 21.95 -7.70 1.90
N GLN A 153 21.77 -8.93 1.41
CA GLN A 153 21.19 -10.03 2.16
C GLN A 153 22.35 -10.92 2.64
N LEU A 154 22.49 -11.06 3.96
CA LEU A 154 23.55 -11.88 4.57
C LEU A 154 23.06 -13.30 4.89
N GLY A 155 21.77 -13.47 5.17
CA GLY A 155 21.13 -14.77 5.40
C GLY A 155 19.78 -14.91 4.69
N ASP A 156 19.15 -16.07 4.81
CA ASP A 156 17.80 -16.29 4.29
C ASP A 156 16.74 -15.91 5.33
N VAL A 157 16.24 -14.68 5.23
CA VAL A 157 15.21 -14.14 6.14
C VAL A 157 13.94 -14.97 6.20
N ASP A 158 13.61 -15.73 5.14
CA ASP A 158 12.42 -16.59 5.13
C ASP A 158 12.52 -17.76 6.11
N THR A 159 13.72 -18.08 6.61
CA THR A 159 13.92 -19.10 7.66
C THR A 159 13.47 -18.64 9.04
N CYS A 160 13.53 -17.33 9.28
CA CYS A 160 13.14 -16.71 10.56
C CYS A 160 11.68 -16.25 10.56
N LEU A 161 11.05 -16.11 9.39
CA LEU A 161 9.72 -15.55 9.23
C LEU A 161 8.62 -16.61 9.15
N PRO A 162 7.45 -16.39 9.80
CA PRO A 162 6.34 -17.31 9.75
C PRO A 162 5.77 -17.48 8.33
N ALA A 163 5.10 -18.61 8.08
CA ALA A 163 4.48 -18.90 6.79
C ALA A 163 3.45 -17.83 6.36
N ASP A 164 2.72 -17.27 7.31
CA ASP A 164 1.68 -16.24 7.15
C ASP A 164 2.18 -14.82 7.48
N PHE A 165 3.49 -14.56 7.29
CA PHE A 165 4.14 -13.27 7.60
C PHE A 165 3.36 -12.05 7.10
N GLU A 166 3.03 -12.00 5.81
CA GLU A 166 2.34 -10.86 5.20
C GLU A 166 1.01 -10.57 5.90
N ALA A 167 0.24 -11.62 6.23
CA ALA A 167 -1.03 -11.48 6.94
C ALA A 167 -0.84 -11.00 8.39
N ARG A 168 0.22 -11.43 9.09
CA ARG A 168 0.54 -10.97 10.44
C ARG A 168 0.99 -9.51 10.43
N LEU A 169 1.87 -9.14 9.50
CA LEU A 169 2.35 -7.77 9.32
C LEU A 169 1.21 -6.83 8.96
N SER A 170 0.34 -7.22 8.01
CA SER A 170 -0.87 -6.48 7.67
C SER A 170 -1.75 -6.19 8.88
N ARG A 171 -2.00 -7.20 9.73
CA ARG A 171 -2.75 -7.00 10.98
C ARG A 171 -2.03 -6.09 11.98
N ALA A 172 -0.72 -6.27 12.15
CA ALA A 172 0.09 -5.47 13.07
C ALA A 172 0.10 -4.00 12.66
N TRP A 173 0.45 -3.73 11.39
CA TRP A 173 0.46 -2.41 10.79
C TRP A 173 -0.91 -1.72 10.88
N SER A 174 -1.98 -2.45 10.53
CA SER A 174 -3.34 -1.90 10.62
C SER A 174 -3.68 -1.41 12.04
N GLY A 175 -3.19 -2.10 13.07
CA GLY A 175 -3.39 -1.70 14.47
C GLY A 175 -2.64 -0.43 14.85
N VAL A 176 -1.46 -0.20 14.27
CA VAL A 176 -0.64 1.00 14.48
C VAL A 176 -1.31 2.22 13.85
N VAL A 177 -1.70 2.14 12.58
CA VAL A 177 -2.30 3.29 11.87
C VAL A 177 -3.77 3.54 12.23
N TRP A 178 -4.46 2.56 12.83
CA TRP A 178 -5.90 2.61 13.05
C TRP A 178 -6.39 3.88 13.75
N ARG A 179 -5.68 4.34 14.79
CA ARG A 179 -6.12 5.51 15.57
C ARG A 179 -6.09 6.80 14.76
N HIS A 180 -5.25 6.88 13.74
CA HIS A 180 -5.19 8.02 12.84
C HIS A 180 -6.31 7.96 11.79
N LEU A 181 -6.58 6.76 11.27
CA LEU A 181 -7.66 6.53 10.29
C LEU A 181 -9.05 6.61 10.92
N MET A 182 -9.20 6.23 12.19
CA MET A 182 -10.44 6.21 12.95
C MET A 182 -10.24 6.90 14.31
N PRO A 183 -10.13 8.24 14.32
CA PRO A 183 -9.88 9.03 15.54
C PRO A 183 -11.11 9.11 16.46
N GLN A 184 -12.25 8.59 16.02
CA GLN A 184 -13.51 8.60 16.77
C GLN A 184 -13.36 7.88 18.12
N TYR A 185 -13.96 8.46 19.15
CA TYR A 185 -13.89 7.93 20.52
C TYR A 185 -14.34 6.46 20.59
N LYS A 186 -13.58 5.63 21.33
CA LYS A 186 -13.87 4.21 21.55
C LYS A 186 -14.26 3.45 20.27
N SER A 187 -13.50 3.65 19.20
CA SER A 187 -13.71 2.95 17.93
C SER A 187 -12.50 2.09 17.58
N PRO A 188 -12.20 1.01 18.35
CA PRO A 188 -11.12 0.10 18.02
C PRO A 188 -11.42 -0.69 16.74
N ILE A 189 -10.38 -1.15 16.05
CA ILE A 189 -10.49 -1.95 14.81
C ILE A 189 -11.38 -3.19 14.96
N SER A 190 -11.40 -3.80 16.14
CA SER A 190 -12.24 -4.96 16.45
C SER A 190 -13.74 -4.66 16.50
N GLY A 191 -14.11 -3.38 16.50
CA GLY A 191 -15.48 -2.92 16.39
C GLY A 191 -16.07 -2.99 14.98
N PHE A 192 -15.25 -3.26 13.98
CA PHE A 192 -15.62 -3.26 12.56
C PHE A 192 -15.47 -4.66 11.97
N THR A 193 -16.24 -4.96 10.93
CA THR A 193 -16.15 -6.24 10.22
C THR A 193 -14.83 -6.35 9.46
N THR A 194 -14.52 -7.52 8.91
CA THR A 194 -13.31 -7.73 8.10
C THR A 194 -13.39 -7.01 6.76
N ASP A 195 -14.62 -6.76 6.29
CA ASP A 195 -14.89 -6.16 4.98
C ASP A 195 -15.08 -4.64 5.07
N ASP A 196 -14.96 -4.05 6.27
CA ASP A 196 -14.97 -2.60 6.47
C ASP A 196 -13.90 -1.94 5.58
N PRO A 197 -14.27 -0.97 4.72
CA PRO A 197 -13.32 -0.42 3.75
C PRO A 197 -12.11 0.30 4.39
N ILE A 198 -12.28 0.93 5.56
CA ILE A 198 -11.16 1.58 6.26
C ILE A 198 -10.21 0.54 6.83
N ARG A 199 -10.74 -0.58 7.33
CA ARG A 199 -9.95 -1.73 7.78
C ARG A 199 -9.19 -2.38 6.63
N LEU A 200 -9.83 -2.59 5.48
CA LEU A 200 -9.16 -3.12 4.29
C LEU A 200 -8.02 -2.21 3.84
N LEU A 201 -8.24 -0.89 3.82
CA LEU A 201 -7.20 0.10 3.52
C LEU A 201 -6.05 0.05 4.54
N ALA A 202 -6.35 -0.01 5.83
CA ALA A 202 -5.35 -0.10 6.89
C ALA A 202 -4.51 -1.38 6.80
N GLN A 203 -5.08 -2.46 6.25
CA GLN A 203 -4.44 -3.76 6.06
C GLN A 203 -3.67 -3.89 4.75
N ASN A 204 -3.87 -2.99 3.78
CA ASN A 204 -3.20 -3.02 2.49
C ASN A 204 -1.78 -2.46 2.61
N LEU A 205 -0.79 -3.34 2.83
CA LEU A 205 0.61 -2.93 2.97
C LEU A 205 1.13 -2.19 1.74
N ASP A 206 0.74 -2.59 0.53
CA ASP A 206 1.19 -1.96 -0.73
C ASP A 206 0.75 -0.49 -0.83
N PHE A 207 -0.40 -0.13 -0.24
CA PHE A 207 -0.85 1.27 -0.15
C PHE A 207 0.10 2.13 0.70
N TRP A 208 0.72 1.55 1.73
CA TRP A 208 1.57 2.27 2.69
C TRP A 208 3.05 2.35 2.28
N ILE A 209 3.50 1.58 1.28
CA ILE A 209 4.89 1.59 0.83
C ILE A 209 5.31 2.91 0.16
N PRO A 210 4.53 3.48 -0.77
CA PRO A 210 4.88 4.78 -1.34
C PRO A 210 5.04 5.90 -0.28
N PRO A 211 4.08 6.14 0.64
CA PRO A 211 4.21 7.24 1.60
C PRO A 211 5.33 7.02 2.63
N VAL A 212 5.56 5.80 3.13
CA VAL A 212 6.69 5.57 4.05
C VAL A 212 8.03 5.77 3.32
N THR A 213 8.10 5.42 2.03
CA THR A 213 9.30 5.63 1.23
C THR A 213 9.57 7.11 0.98
N GLU A 214 8.52 7.91 0.79
CA GLU A 214 8.63 9.37 0.68
C GLU A 214 9.21 9.98 1.95
N VAL A 215 8.68 9.60 3.12
CA VAL A 215 9.20 10.05 4.43
C VAL A 215 10.65 9.63 4.63
N ILE A 216 11.01 8.38 4.30
CA ILE A 216 12.40 7.94 4.37
C ILE A 216 13.31 8.82 3.50
N GLN A 217 12.90 9.12 2.27
CA GLN A 217 13.69 9.97 1.38
C GLN A 217 13.80 11.40 1.88
N GLU A 218 12.74 11.95 2.48
CA GLU A 218 12.76 13.28 3.09
C GLU A 218 13.77 13.34 4.24
N ILE A 219 13.70 12.40 5.18
CA ILE A 219 14.67 12.28 6.29
C ILE A 219 16.10 12.19 5.74
N LEU A 220 16.33 11.34 4.73
CA LEU A 220 17.66 11.16 4.16
C LEU A 220 18.16 12.38 3.38
N ARG A 221 17.27 13.22 2.81
CA ARG A 221 17.65 14.48 2.18
C ARG A 221 18.14 15.52 3.19
N ASP A 222 17.85 15.35 4.46
CA ASP A 222 18.37 16.23 5.52
C ASP A 222 19.71 15.74 6.09
N PHE A 223 20.16 14.54 5.70
CA PHE A 223 21.44 14.02 6.18
C PHE A 223 22.60 14.86 5.62
N PRO A 224 23.63 15.15 6.44
CA PRO A 224 24.78 15.91 5.99
C PRO A 224 25.54 15.19 4.87
N GLU A 225 26.27 15.96 4.05
CA GLU A 225 27.13 15.40 3.01
C GLU A 225 28.47 14.88 3.59
N VAL A 226 29.04 13.86 2.94
CA VAL A 226 30.43 13.43 3.15
C VAL A 226 31.33 14.39 2.38
N ASP A 227 32.23 15.12 3.06
CA ASP A 227 33.14 16.02 2.35
C ASP A 227 34.22 15.24 1.57
N ASN A 228 33.97 15.07 0.27
CA ASN A 228 34.90 14.45 -0.68
C ASN A 228 35.56 15.49 -1.61
N GLY A 229 35.46 16.78 -1.27
CA GLY A 229 35.97 17.88 -2.08
C GLY A 229 35.29 18.00 -3.45
N VAL A 230 34.01 17.63 -3.56
CA VAL A 230 33.20 17.77 -4.78
C VAL A 230 32.43 19.09 -4.71
N THR A 231 32.57 19.93 -5.74
CA THR A 231 31.77 21.14 -5.90
C THR A 231 30.53 20.86 -6.75
N PRO A 232 29.34 21.35 -6.34
CA PRO A 232 28.15 21.23 -7.17
C PRO A 232 28.32 21.86 -8.56
N ASP A 233 28.13 21.06 -9.61
CA ASP A 233 28.29 21.49 -11.01
C ASP A 233 27.36 20.66 -11.93
N PRO A 234 26.90 21.17 -13.09
CA PRO A 234 26.11 20.40 -14.03
C PRO A 234 26.83 19.13 -14.50
N VAL A 235 26.08 18.06 -14.69
CA VAL A 235 26.64 16.77 -15.11
C VAL A 235 26.77 16.76 -16.63
N SER A 236 27.99 16.66 -17.13
CA SER A 236 28.25 16.51 -18.56
C SER A 236 28.31 15.04 -18.97
N LEU A 237 27.60 14.69 -20.04
CA LEU A 237 27.65 13.39 -20.69
C LEU A 237 28.90 13.29 -21.59
N VAL A 238 29.24 12.06 -22.00
CA VAL A 238 30.43 11.78 -22.83
C VAL A 238 30.37 12.45 -24.20
N ASP A 239 29.16 12.69 -24.71
CA ASP A 239 28.90 13.39 -25.98
C ASP A 239 28.91 14.92 -25.85
N GLY A 240 29.19 15.45 -24.65
CA GLY A 240 29.31 16.88 -24.38
C GLY A 240 28.00 17.59 -24.04
N PHE A 241 26.87 16.88 -24.03
CA PHE A 241 25.59 17.45 -23.58
C PHE A 241 25.51 17.47 -22.05
N VAL A 242 24.79 18.45 -21.51
CA VAL A 242 24.49 18.52 -20.07
C VAL A 242 23.27 17.66 -19.78
N LEU A 243 23.34 16.81 -18.75
CA LEU A 243 22.22 16.03 -18.26
C LEU A 243 21.30 16.93 -17.42
N GLU A 244 20.21 17.41 -18.03
CA GLU A 244 19.23 18.27 -17.37
C GLU A 244 18.63 17.61 -16.12
N GLY A 245 18.26 18.45 -15.13
CA GLY A 245 17.65 17.99 -13.87
C GLY A 245 18.61 17.28 -12.91
N THR A 246 19.92 17.38 -13.14
CA THR A 246 20.95 16.77 -12.29
C THR A 246 22.05 17.74 -11.88
N VAL A 247 22.70 17.41 -10.76
CA VAL A 247 23.90 18.10 -10.29
C VAL A 247 24.89 17.08 -9.74
N THR A 248 26.18 17.28 -10.02
CA THR A 248 27.23 16.50 -9.35
C THR A 248 27.27 16.92 -7.88
N ALA A 249 27.28 15.99 -6.94
CA ALA A 249 27.32 16.34 -5.52
C ALA A 249 28.14 15.34 -4.70
N ASN A 250 28.54 15.78 -3.50
CA ASN A 250 29.04 14.85 -2.50
C ASN A 250 27.91 13.92 -2.05
N PRO A 251 28.15 12.62 -1.88
CA PRO A 251 27.16 11.70 -1.33
C PRO A 251 26.76 12.10 0.10
N ARG A 252 25.52 11.82 0.49
CA ARG A 252 25.06 12.02 1.87
C ARG A 252 25.61 10.95 2.79
N LYS A 253 25.85 11.31 4.06
CA LYS A 253 26.22 10.35 5.11
C LYS A 253 25.11 9.31 5.26
N GLY A 254 25.48 8.15 5.78
CA GLY A 254 24.54 7.11 6.20
C GLY A 254 24.33 7.19 7.70
N GLY A 255 23.38 6.42 8.23
CA GLY A 255 23.05 6.44 9.63
C GLY A 255 21.67 5.85 9.91
N ASP A 256 21.15 6.14 11.10
CA ASP A 256 19.80 5.77 11.51
C ASP A 256 18.81 6.70 10.82
N VAL A 257 17.93 6.15 9.97
CA VAL A 257 16.76 6.87 9.46
C VAL A 257 15.80 7.13 10.62
N TRP A 258 15.63 6.13 11.48
CA TRP A 258 15.06 6.28 12.81
C TRP A 258 15.63 5.22 13.75
N ARG A 259 15.55 5.49 15.04
CA ARG A 259 15.93 4.59 16.12
C ARG A 259 15.03 4.76 17.34
N GLY A 260 14.44 3.66 17.78
CA GLY A 260 13.59 3.62 18.97
C GLY A 260 12.13 3.94 18.71
N GLU A 261 11.28 3.67 19.71
CA GLU A 261 9.82 3.79 19.61
C GLU A 261 9.36 5.24 19.40
N GLU A 262 10.05 6.22 19.99
CA GLU A 262 9.68 7.64 19.88
C GLU A 262 9.79 8.14 18.43
N GLU A 263 10.96 7.95 17.81
CA GLU A 263 11.18 8.33 16.41
C GLU A 263 10.29 7.52 15.46
N ALA A 264 10.09 6.22 15.73
CA ALA A 264 9.21 5.38 14.91
C ALA A 264 7.74 5.86 14.93
N VAL A 265 7.23 6.32 16.09
CA VAL A 265 5.88 6.89 16.19
C VAL A 265 5.75 8.17 15.35
N GLU A 266 6.77 9.03 15.36
CA GLU A 266 6.79 10.23 14.54
C GLU A 266 6.82 9.89 13.05
N VAL A 267 7.64 8.92 12.63
CA VAL A 267 7.69 8.46 11.24
C VAL A 267 6.36 7.84 10.80
N VAL A 268 5.67 7.11 11.68
CA VAL A 268 4.30 6.61 11.41
C VAL A 268 3.35 7.77 11.16
N HIS A 269 3.39 8.82 11.98
CA HIS A 269 2.57 10.01 11.83
C HIS A 269 2.85 10.71 10.49
N GLN A 270 4.12 10.95 10.17
CA GLN A 270 4.55 11.54 8.89
C GLN A 270 4.14 10.67 7.69
N THR A 271 4.17 9.34 7.82
CA THR A 271 3.72 8.42 6.77
C THR A 271 2.23 8.60 6.47
N ILE A 272 1.42 8.87 7.50
CA ILE A 272 -0.02 9.10 7.32
C ILE A 272 -0.28 10.46 6.68
N GLU A 273 0.46 11.50 7.07
CA GLU A 273 0.38 12.83 6.45
C GLU A 273 0.83 12.77 4.98
N ALA A 274 1.91 12.06 4.65
CA ALA A 274 2.35 11.83 3.27
C ALA A 274 1.28 11.09 2.45
N ALA A 275 0.63 10.08 3.03
CA ALA A 275 -0.49 9.39 2.38
C ALA A 275 -1.71 10.31 2.12
N ASP A 276 -1.86 11.39 2.89
CA ASP A 276 -2.92 12.40 2.73
C ASP A 276 -2.44 13.70 2.07
N ALA A 277 -1.23 13.77 1.51
CA ALA A 277 -0.66 15.01 0.98
C ALA A 277 -1.58 15.71 -0.06
N ASP A 278 -2.24 14.92 -0.91
CA ASP A 278 -3.21 15.41 -1.91
C ASP A 278 -4.67 15.44 -1.41
N GLY A 279 -4.90 15.19 -0.12
CA GLY A 279 -6.25 15.05 0.47
C GLY A 279 -7.02 13.80 0.02
N ARG A 280 -6.38 12.90 -0.76
CA ARG A 280 -7.02 11.69 -1.29
C ARG A 280 -7.39 10.71 -0.19
N LEU A 281 -6.51 10.49 0.79
CA LEU A 281 -6.77 9.58 1.91
C LEU A 281 -7.97 10.09 2.72
N ARG A 282 -7.98 11.36 3.11
CA ARG A 282 -9.09 11.99 3.82
C ARG A 282 -10.39 11.95 3.01
N GLY A 283 -10.31 12.21 1.71
CA GLY A 283 -11.45 12.07 0.78
C GLY A 283 -12.04 10.66 0.77
N ILE A 284 -11.19 9.62 0.74
CA ILE A 284 -11.59 8.22 0.85
C ILE A 284 -12.25 7.97 2.22
N LEU A 285 -11.60 8.37 3.32
CA LEU A 285 -12.09 8.15 4.68
C LEU A 285 -13.45 8.82 4.90
N ASP A 286 -13.63 10.06 4.46
CA ASP A 286 -14.87 10.82 4.62
C ASP A 286 -15.99 10.26 3.75
N THR A 287 -15.67 9.77 2.56
CA THR A 287 -16.62 9.08 1.68
C THR A 287 -17.09 7.77 2.32
N VAL A 288 -16.18 6.96 2.84
CA VAL A 288 -16.55 5.73 3.55
C VAL A 288 -17.40 6.05 4.78
N ARG A 289 -16.95 6.98 5.64
CA ARG A 289 -17.67 7.38 6.87
C ARG A 289 -19.08 7.91 6.59
N SER A 290 -19.31 8.59 5.47
CA SER A 290 -20.62 9.13 5.10
C SER A 290 -21.58 8.09 4.51
N HIS A 291 -21.06 6.97 3.99
CA HIS A 291 -21.83 5.89 3.37
C HIS A 291 -21.82 4.57 4.16
N ARG A 292 -21.39 4.60 5.43
CA ARG A 292 -21.37 3.41 6.29
C ARG A 292 -22.76 2.76 6.41
N CYS A 293 -22.78 1.43 6.47
CA CYS A 293 -23.97 0.64 6.73
C CYS A 293 -23.83 -0.19 8.02
N GLU A 294 -24.90 -0.89 8.41
CA GLU A 294 -24.89 -1.73 9.60
C GLU A 294 -23.88 -2.89 9.49
N ASP A 295 -23.70 -3.44 8.28
CA ASP A 295 -22.80 -4.56 7.99
C ASP A 295 -21.30 -4.19 8.11
N ASP A 296 -20.96 -2.90 8.18
CA ASP A 296 -19.58 -2.47 8.45
C ASP A 296 -19.18 -2.66 9.92
N PHE A 297 -20.17 -2.83 10.82
CA PHE A 297 -19.95 -2.94 12.25
C PHE A 297 -19.97 -4.38 12.72
N SER A 298 -19.05 -4.72 13.61
CA SER A 298 -19.13 -5.96 14.37
C SER A 298 -20.27 -5.88 15.40
N SER A 299 -20.52 -7.00 16.08
CA SER A 299 -21.44 -7.05 17.24
C SER A 299 -20.96 -6.23 18.45
N ARG A 300 -19.73 -5.69 18.43
CA ARG A 300 -19.20 -4.88 19.52
C ARG A 300 -19.70 -3.44 19.44
N TRP A 301 -19.95 -2.86 20.60
CA TRP A 301 -20.28 -1.44 20.70
C TRP A 301 -19.03 -0.58 20.42
N THR A 302 -19.21 0.47 19.63
CA THR A 302 -18.21 1.53 19.38
C THR A 302 -18.88 2.90 19.33
N GLY A 303 -18.10 3.96 19.55
CA GLY A 303 -18.59 5.33 19.37
C GLY A 303 -19.04 5.58 17.93
N ALA A 304 -18.31 5.07 16.94
CA ALA A 304 -18.69 5.14 15.52
C ALA A 304 -20.05 4.49 15.24
N ARG A 305 -20.33 3.32 15.83
CA ARG A 305 -21.61 2.62 15.70
C ARG A 305 -22.72 3.40 16.36
N GLU A 306 -22.48 3.92 17.57
CA GLU A 306 -23.45 4.76 18.27
C GLU A 306 -23.80 6.02 17.46
N ASP A 307 -22.81 6.70 16.90
CA ASP A 307 -23.02 7.88 16.05
C ASP A 307 -23.82 7.54 14.78
N PHE A 308 -23.53 6.39 14.16
CA PHE A 308 -24.30 5.86 13.03
C PHE A 308 -25.76 5.60 13.42
N GLU A 309 -26.00 4.85 14.51
CA GLU A 309 -27.34 4.53 15.01
C GLU A 309 -28.10 5.81 15.40
N ARG A 310 -27.45 6.79 16.05
CA ARG A 310 -28.07 8.08 16.38
C ARG A 310 -28.49 8.87 15.14
N LYS A 311 -27.70 8.83 14.06
CA LYS A 311 -28.07 9.45 12.78
C LYS A 311 -29.26 8.73 12.14
N LEU A 312 -29.23 7.41 12.12
CA LEU A 312 -30.29 6.57 11.56
C LEU A 312 -31.63 6.75 12.31
N TYR A 313 -31.58 6.70 13.64
CA TYR A 313 -32.73 6.74 14.55
C TYR A 313 -33.06 8.15 15.09
N SER A 314 -32.48 9.21 14.52
CA SER A 314 -32.79 10.57 14.96
C SER A 314 -34.30 10.83 14.91
N LYS A 315 -34.89 11.36 15.98
CA LYS A 315 -36.36 11.51 16.17
C LYS A 315 -37.11 12.30 15.07
N ARG A 316 -36.41 12.82 14.05
CA ARG A 316 -36.99 13.50 12.88
C ARG A 316 -36.98 12.66 11.59
N SER A 317 -36.26 11.54 11.51
CA SER A 317 -36.41 10.59 10.39
C SER A 317 -37.70 9.78 10.61
N LYS A 318 -38.82 10.23 10.02
CA LYS A 318 -40.06 9.45 9.92
C LYS A 318 -39.90 8.27 8.95
N VAL A 319 -38.78 7.56 8.98
CA VAL A 319 -38.53 6.38 8.15
C VAL A 319 -38.90 5.17 8.98
N LYS A 320 -40.10 4.63 8.71
CA LYS A 320 -40.56 3.38 9.30
C LYS A 320 -39.83 2.24 8.58
N VAL A 321 -38.71 1.78 9.14
CA VAL A 321 -38.03 0.57 8.66
C VAL A 321 -38.96 -0.62 8.92
N ARG A 322 -39.37 -1.30 7.84
CA ARG A 322 -40.03 -2.60 7.89
C ARG A 322 -39.00 -3.62 7.42
N PHE A 323 -38.62 -4.53 8.31
CA PHE A 323 -37.92 -5.74 7.90
C PHE A 323 -38.90 -6.57 7.06
N VAL A 324 -38.56 -6.78 5.79
CA VAL A 324 -39.19 -7.76 4.93
C VAL A 324 -38.20 -8.90 4.84
N GLU A 325 -38.50 -10.02 5.50
CA GLU A 325 -37.77 -11.27 5.23
C GLU A 325 -38.05 -11.64 3.77
N LEU A 326 -37.04 -11.48 2.91
CA LEU A 326 -37.04 -12.04 1.57
C LEU A 326 -36.84 -13.55 1.74
N THR A 327 -37.96 -14.26 1.85
CA THR A 327 -38.01 -15.70 1.61
C THR A 327 -37.96 -15.90 0.09
N ASP A 328 -36.77 -15.79 -0.48
CA ASP A 328 -36.47 -16.42 -1.77
C ASP A 328 -34.96 -16.62 -1.85
N THR A 329 -34.57 -17.89 -1.90
CA THR A 329 -33.21 -18.35 -2.13
C THR A 329 -32.72 -17.83 -3.48
N THR A 330 -31.91 -16.77 -3.48
CA THR A 330 -31.20 -16.31 -4.68
C THR A 330 -30.20 -17.39 -5.10
N PRO A 331 -30.30 -17.99 -6.31
CA PRO A 331 -29.33 -18.96 -6.75
C PRO A 331 -27.98 -18.27 -7.01
N VAL A 332 -26.90 -18.88 -6.51
CA VAL A 332 -25.52 -18.43 -6.75
C VAL A 332 -25.17 -18.75 -8.20
N HIS A 333 -24.87 -17.71 -8.98
CA HIS A 333 -24.56 -17.82 -10.41
C HIS A 333 -23.05 -17.90 -10.64
N GLY A 334 -22.61 -18.90 -11.40
CA GLY A 334 -21.21 -19.09 -11.80
C GLY A 334 -20.84 -18.28 -13.06
N PRO A 335 -19.56 -18.25 -13.47
CA PRO A 335 -19.04 -17.43 -14.57
C PRO A 335 -19.76 -17.63 -15.91
N GLU A 336 -20.36 -18.81 -16.11
CA GLU A 336 -21.10 -19.16 -17.32
C GLU A 336 -22.49 -18.48 -17.37
N THR A 337 -23.02 -18.07 -16.21
CA THR A 337 -24.33 -17.43 -16.10
C THR A 337 -24.29 -15.94 -16.49
N GLU A 338 -23.14 -15.26 -16.38
CA GLU A 338 -23.03 -13.83 -16.73
C GLU A 338 -23.06 -13.61 -18.25
N VAL A 339 -22.49 -14.53 -19.02
CA VAL A 339 -22.48 -14.50 -20.49
C VAL A 339 -23.88 -14.79 -21.06
N VAL A 340 -24.58 -15.76 -20.47
CA VAL A 340 -25.98 -16.09 -20.81
C VAL A 340 -26.93 -14.96 -20.35
N GLY A 341 -26.68 -14.36 -19.18
CA GLY A 341 -27.46 -13.25 -18.64
C GLY A 341 -27.39 -11.98 -19.48
N ARG A 342 -26.20 -11.62 -20.02
CA ARG A 342 -26.07 -10.46 -20.93
C ARG A 342 -26.76 -10.68 -22.28
N MET A 343 -26.72 -11.91 -22.81
CA MET A 343 -27.39 -12.25 -24.07
C MET A 343 -28.92 -12.24 -23.92
N LEU A 344 -29.45 -12.83 -22.84
CA LEU A 344 -30.88 -12.83 -22.51
C LEU A 344 -31.44 -11.44 -22.20
N CYS A 345 -30.67 -10.59 -21.50
CA CYS A 345 -31.05 -9.20 -21.27
C CYS A 345 -31.08 -8.40 -22.58
N GLY A 346 -30.16 -8.65 -23.50
CA GLY A 346 -30.16 -8.04 -24.83
C GLY A 346 -31.41 -8.39 -25.63
N ASP A 347 -31.77 -9.68 -25.66
CA ASP A 347 -32.96 -10.18 -26.36
C ASP A 347 -34.26 -9.66 -25.74
N PHE A 348 -34.33 -9.58 -24.41
CA PHE A 348 -35.49 -8.98 -23.72
C PHE A 348 -35.61 -7.48 -24.00
N LEU A 349 -34.51 -6.72 -23.96
CA LEU A 349 -34.52 -5.28 -24.28
C LEU A 349 -34.95 -5.01 -25.73
N ALA A 350 -34.65 -5.92 -26.66
CA ALA A 350 -35.10 -5.82 -28.06
C ALA A 350 -36.63 -5.97 -28.21
N LEU A 351 -37.28 -6.73 -27.32
CA LEU A 351 -38.74 -6.91 -27.29
C LEU A 351 -39.52 -5.74 -26.67
N LEU A 352 -38.84 -4.88 -25.91
CA LEU A 352 -39.46 -3.69 -25.32
C LEU A 352 -39.63 -2.58 -26.36
N ASP A 353 -40.73 -1.84 -26.25
CA ASP A 353 -40.92 -0.60 -27.01
C ASP A 353 -39.90 0.47 -26.54
N GLU A 354 -39.65 1.47 -27.38
CA GLU A 354 -38.61 2.49 -27.14
C GLU A 354 -38.73 3.16 -25.77
N ARG A 355 -39.97 3.41 -25.32
CA ARG A 355 -40.23 4.05 -24.04
C ARG A 355 -40.05 3.10 -22.87
N ASP A 356 -40.46 1.85 -22.99
CA ASP A 356 -40.25 0.82 -21.96
C ASP A 356 -38.77 0.46 -21.82
N ARG A 357 -38.03 0.40 -22.94
CA ARG A 357 -36.58 0.21 -22.96
C ARG A 357 -35.86 1.35 -22.25
N THR A 358 -36.27 2.59 -22.52
CA THR A 358 -35.71 3.78 -21.86
C THR A 358 -35.88 3.73 -20.35
N VAL A 359 -37.04 3.25 -19.85
CA VAL A 359 -37.25 3.05 -18.41
C VAL A 359 -36.25 2.04 -17.84
N VAL A 360 -36.04 0.89 -18.49
CA VAL A 360 -35.09 -0.14 -18.01
C VAL A 360 -33.65 0.37 -18.00
N VAL A 361 -33.23 1.10 -19.04
CA VAL A 361 -31.88 1.69 -19.12
C VAL A 361 -31.66 2.72 -18.02
N LEU A 362 -32.63 3.60 -17.75
CA LEU A 362 -32.53 4.60 -16.68
C LEU A 362 -32.42 3.93 -15.31
N LEU A 363 -33.22 2.89 -15.04
CA LEU A 363 -33.11 2.11 -13.80
C LEU A 363 -31.75 1.39 -13.68
N HIS A 364 -31.27 0.78 -14.76
CA HIS A 364 -29.97 0.09 -14.79
C HIS A 364 -28.80 1.05 -14.58
N SER A 365 -28.92 2.30 -15.04
CA SER A 365 -27.95 3.37 -14.80
C SER A 365 -27.95 3.92 -13.37
N GLY A 366 -28.76 3.34 -12.47
CA GLY A 366 -28.80 3.67 -11.04
C GLY A 366 -29.88 4.68 -10.65
N MET A 367 -30.72 5.15 -11.57
CA MET A 367 -31.84 6.04 -11.23
C MET A 367 -32.99 5.24 -10.59
N THR A 368 -33.19 5.36 -9.29
CA THR A 368 -34.20 4.57 -8.56
C THR A 368 -35.48 5.36 -8.23
N LYS A 369 -35.49 6.68 -8.43
CA LYS A 369 -36.67 7.52 -8.19
C LYS A 369 -37.54 7.65 -9.42
N LEU A 370 -38.77 7.14 -9.35
CA LEU A 370 -39.74 7.17 -10.45
C LEU A 370 -40.12 8.59 -10.92
N THR A 371 -39.97 9.59 -10.04
CA THR A 371 -40.19 11.00 -10.38
C THR A 371 -39.10 11.55 -11.30
N GLU A 372 -37.84 11.22 -11.04
CA GLU A 372 -36.70 11.66 -11.87
C GLU A 372 -36.77 11.00 -13.27
N VAL A 373 -37.13 9.72 -13.32
CA VAL A 373 -37.39 9.00 -14.58
C VAL A 373 -38.57 9.64 -15.34
N ALA A 374 -39.63 10.06 -14.63
CA ALA A 374 -40.78 10.71 -15.25
C ALA A 374 -40.41 12.08 -15.85
N ASP A 375 -39.60 12.87 -15.14
CA ASP A 375 -39.13 14.17 -15.60
C ASP A 375 -38.26 14.04 -16.87
N ILE A 376 -37.33 13.08 -16.89
CA ILE A 376 -36.48 12.78 -18.06
C ILE A 376 -37.31 12.34 -19.26
N MET A 377 -38.37 11.56 -19.02
CA MET A 377 -39.26 11.07 -20.08
C MET A 377 -40.36 12.09 -20.47
N GLY A 378 -40.38 13.29 -19.87
CA GLY A 378 -41.34 14.34 -20.17
C GLY A 378 -42.77 14.06 -19.70
N TYR A 379 -42.95 13.21 -18.68
CA TYR A 379 -44.25 12.91 -18.08
C TYR A 379 -44.61 13.91 -16.98
N ARG A 380 -45.89 14.32 -16.91
CA ARG A 380 -46.37 15.22 -15.85
C ARG A 380 -46.35 14.62 -14.45
N ASN A 381 -46.31 13.29 -14.33
CA ASN A 381 -46.26 12.58 -13.04
C ASN A 381 -45.68 11.17 -13.21
N HIS A 382 -45.25 10.57 -12.09
CA HIS A 382 -44.62 9.25 -12.05
C HIS A 382 -45.59 8.09 -12.34
N SER A 383 -46.90 8.33 -12.38
CA SER A 383 -47.91 7.29 -12.63
C SER A 383 -47.77 6.64 -14.01
N ALA A 384 -47.27 7.39 -15.01
CA ALA A 384 -47.00 6.86 -16.34
C ALA A 384 -45.82 5.87 -16.33
N VAL A 385 -44.76 6.18 -15.58
CA VAL A 385 -43.58 5.31 -15.42
C VAL A 385 -43.95 4.04 -14.64
N SER A 386 -44.73 4.17 -13.57
CA SER A 386 -45.22 3.04 -12.77
C SER A 386 -46.01 2.02 -13.62
N LYS A 387 -46.96 2.50 -14.44
CA LYS A 387 -47.73 1.64 -15.36
C LYS A 387 -46.86 0.93 -16.40
N ARG A 388 -45.78 1.59 -16.86
CA ARG A 388 -44.81 0.99 -17.78
C ARG A 388 -43.98 -0.08 -17.10
N LEU A 389 -43.55 0.14 -15.85
CA LEU A 389 -42.86 -0.89 -15.07
C LEU A 389 -43.72 -2.12 -14.83
N ASP A 390 -45.00 -1.95 -14.52
CA ASP A 390 -45.93 -3.08 -14.36
C ASP A 390 -46.17 -3.83 -15.68
N LYS A 391 -46.06 -3.15 -16.82
CA LYS A 391 -46.10 -3.77 -18.15
C LYS A 391 -44.79 -4.54 -18.42
N ILE A 392 -43.64 -3.92 -18.20
CA ILE A 392 -42.31 -4.53 -18.36
C ILE A 392 -42.17 -5.78 -17.49
N ARG A 393 -42.61 -5.73 -16.23
CA ARG A 393 -42.58 -6.88 -15.30
C ARG A 393 -43.42 -8.05 -15.82
N ARG A 394 -44.60 -7.78 -16.37
CA ARG A 394 -45.44 -8.82 -17.00
C ARG A 394 -44.78 -9.41 -18.25
N GLN A 395 -44.21 -8.55 -19.11
CA GLN A 395 -43.49 -9.01 -20.30
C GLN A 395 -42.23 -9.83 -19.94
N ALA A 396 -41.52 -9.45 -18.87
CA ALA A 396 -40.38 -10.21 -18.35
C ALA A 396 -40.84 -11.58 -17.85
N ALA A 397 -41.91 -11.63 -17.04
CA ALA A 397 -42.46 -12.89 -16.56
C ALA A 397 -42.90 -13.80 -17.72
N ASP A 398 -43.52 -13.26 -18.77
CA ASP A 398 -43.93 -14.04 -19.95
C ASP A 398 -42.75 -14.49 -20.82
N PHE A 399 -41.67 -13.71 -20.88
CA PHE A 399 -40.48 -14.00 -21.68
C PHE A 399 -39.58 -15.05 -21.00
N PHE A 400 -39.40 -14.96 -19.68
CA PHE A 400 -38.52 -15.85 -18.91
C PHE A 400 -39.22 -17.12 -18.38
N ASN A 401 -40.56 -17.20 -18.43
CA ASN A 401 -41.32 -18.44 -18.13
C ASN A 401 -41.69 -19.26 -19.38
N ARG A 402 -41.16 -18.92 -20.55
CA ARG A 402 -41.16 -19.77 -21.76
C ARG A 402 -39.87 -20.54 -21.82
#